data_AF-A0A7J3M462-F1
#
_entry.id   AF-A0A7J3M462-F1
#
_cell.length_a   1.000
_cell.length_b   1.000
_cell.length_c   1.000
_cell.angle_alpha   90.00
_cell.angle_beta   90.00
_cell.angle_gamma   90.00
#
_symmetry.space_group_name_H-M   'P 1'
#
loop_
_entity.id
_entity.type
_entity.pdbx_description
1 polymer ?
#
loop_
_entity_poly.entity_id
_entity_poly.type
_entity_poly.pdbx_seq_one_letter_code
_entity_poly.pdbx_strand_id
1 'polypeptide(L)'
;MDVFVVEVVFCAIVFILSFLIYYRLRETYKLTEYKGLHYFSSTFLFLGLAYFLRFLVLILLYDQSDFGSIWDPRSLMVFSIAFMIYSSSASILYLIYSLAWKWSEVFRNEALLHSLAIIFAVISIIHRPISIFSIQIALLAILSVVIVLNYRSHEGDRKTVVGKVYPLYILLFLFWIFNLLLPFRVVSFDFRIGIYALSVAVLCIIGYKVLRKL
;
A
#
# COMPACT_ATOMS: atom_id res chain seq x y z
N MET A 1 -7.36 -26.45 3.63
CA MET A 1 -7.63 -25.06 4.01
C MET A 1 -7.86 -24.31 2.72
N ASP A 2 -9.05 -23.77 2.51
CA ASP A 2 -9.39 -23.17 1.22
C ASP A 2 -8.55 -21.91 0.99
N VAL A 3 -8.14 -21.68 -0.26
CA VAL A 3 -7.40 -20.48 -0.70
C VAL A 3 -8.04 -19.22 -0.13
N PHE A 4 -9.37 -19.21 -0.10
CA PHE A 4 -10.20 -18.16 0.47
C PHE A 4 -9.81 -17.80 1.91
N VAL A 5 -9.73 -18.79 2.81
CA VAL A 5 -9.43 -18.55 4.23
C VAL A 5 -8.04 -17.94 4.38
N VAL A 6 -7.07 -18.41 3.59
CA VAL A 6 -5.70 -17.87 3.59
C VAL A 6 -5.70 -16.40 3.15
N GLU A 7 -6.44 -16.05 2.10
CA GLU A 7 -6.54 -14.67 1.62
C GLU A 7 -7.22 -13.73 2.62
N VAL A 8 -8.29 -14.19 3.27
CA VAL A 8 -9.00 -13.42 4.30
C VAL A 8 -8.10 -13.16 5.51
N VAL A 9 -7.42 -14.19 6.01
CA VAL A 9 -6.47 -14.06 7.14
C VAL A 9 -5.32 -13.14 6.76
N PHE A 10 -4.75 -13.31 5.56
CA PHE A 10 -3.70 -12.43 5.07
C PHE A 10 -4.15 -10.97 5.03
N CYS A 11 -5.32 -10.67 4.47
CA CYS A 11 -5.83 -9.31 4.39
C CYS A 11 -6.08 -8.70 5.77
N ALA A 12 -6.63 -9.47 6.70
CA ALA A 12 -6.84 -9.03 8.08
C ALA A 12 -5.51 -8.69 8.79
N ILE A 13 -4.48 -9.53 8.64
CA ILE A 13 -3.15 -9.28 9.21
C ILE A 13 -2.54 -8.00 8.63
N VAL A 14 -2.55 -7.85 7.29
CA VAL A 14 -2.00 -6.66 6.63
C VAL A 14 -2.74 -5.40 7.06
N PHE A 15 -4.06 -5.44 7.14
CA PHE A 15 -4.89 -4.33 7.60
C PHE A 15 -4.51 -3.90 9.03
N ILE A 16 -4.51 -4.84 9.99
CA ILE A 16 -4.20 -4.57 11.40
C ILE A 16 -2.79 -4.01 11.55
N LEU A 17 -1.79 -4.63 10.93
CA LEU A 17 -0.40 -4.18 10.99
C LEU A 17 -0.23 -2.79 10.38
N SER A 18 -0.87 -2.52 9.26
CA SER A 18 -0.77 -1.21 8.59
C SER A 18 -1.36 -0.09 9.45
N PHE A 19 -2.51 -0.33 10.09
CA PHE A 19 -3.10 0.64 11.02
C PHE A 19 -2.23 0.88 12.25
N LEU A 20 -1.67 -0.19 12.82
CA LEU A 20 -0.77 -0.10 13.97
C LEU A 20 0.48 0.72 13.63
N ILE A 21 1.10 0.46 12.48
CA ILE A 21 2.24 1.22 11.97
C ILE A 21 1.87 2.69 11.75
N TYR A 22 0.71 2.95 11.13
CA TYR A 22 0.21 4.31 10.89
C TYR A 22 0.10 5.12 12.19
N TYR A 23 -0.57 4.57 13.21
CA TYR A 23 -0.77 5.28 14.47
C TYR A 23 0.56 5.63 15.13
N ARG A 24 1.51 4.69 15.15
CA ARG A 24 2.82 4.92 15.75
C ARG A 24 3.64 5.96 14.99
N LEU A 25 3.69 5.87 13.66
CA LEU A 25 4.39 6.86 12.83
C LEU A 25 3.78 8.26 12.96
N ARG A 26 2.45 8.35 13.05
CA ARG A 26 1.75 9.63 13.24
C ARG A 26 2.09 10.27 14.58
N GLU A 27 2.25 9.48 15.64
CA GLU A 27 2.71 9.95 16.94
C GLU A 27 4.16 10.48 16.85
N THR A 28 5.08 9.72 16.25
CA THR A 28 6.46 10.17 16.03
C THR A 28 6.53 11.43 15.15
N TYR A 29 5.64 11.58 14.16
CA TYR A 29 5.55 12.79 13.35
C TYR A 29 5.17 14.01 14.18
N LYS A 30 4.19 13.89 15.09
CA LYS A 30 3.81 14.99 15.98
C LYS A 30 4.96 15.47 16.87
N LEU A 31 5.91 14.58 17.20
CA LEU A 31 7.07 14.91 18.03
C LEU A 31 8.25 15.49 17.24
N THR A 32 8.41 15.10 15.98
CA THR A 32 9.58 15.45 15.16
C THR A 32 9.33 16.52 14.12
N GLU A 33 8.05 16.81 13.81
CA GLU A 33 7.59 17.72 12.75
C GLU A 33 8.19 17.42 11.34
N TYR A 34 8.76 16.24 11.15
CA TYR A 34 9.39 15.84 9.90
C TYR A 34 8.34 15.44 8.86
N LYS A 35 8.07 16.32 7.88
CA LYS A 35 7.01 16.13 6.87
C LYS A 35 7.10 14.80 6.10
N GLY A 36 8.30 14.30 5.81
CA GLY A 36 8.44 12.99 5.16
C GLY A 36 7.75 11.89 5.96
N LEU A 37 7.77 11.95 7.30
CA LEU A 37 7.14 10.94 8.16
C LEU A 37 5.61 11.01 8.12
N HIS A 38 5.04 12.19 7.93
CA HIS A 38 3.60 12.36 7.72
C HIS A 38 3.15 11.59 6.48
N TYR A 39 3.80 11.82 5.32
CA TYR A 39 3.48 11.11 4.09
C TYR A 39 3.77 9.61 4.19
N PHE A 40 4.88 9.23 4.84
CA PHE A 40 5.19 7.83 5.12
C PHE A 40 4.10 7.15 5.95
N SER A 41 3.57 7.83 6.98
CA SER A 41 2.47 7.32 7.78
C SER A 41 1.21 7.14 6.93
N SER A 42 0.86 8.13 6.10
CA SER A 42 -0.29 8.08 5.20
C SER A 42 -0.21 6.92 4.21
N THR A 43 0.98 6.52 3.76
CA THR A 43 1.15 5.28 2.97
C THR A 43 0.55 4.07 3.68
N PHE A 44 0.80 3.88 4.98
CA PHE A 44 0.24 2.75 5.72
C PHE A 44 -1.27 2.88 5.97
N LEU A 45 -1.79 4.10 6.12
CA LEU A 45 -3.23 4.32 6.21
C LEU A 45 -3.94 3.84 4.93
N PHE A 46 -3.48 4.29 3.77
CA PHE A 46 -4.08 3.91 2.48
C PHE A 46 -3.82 2.45 2.13
N LEU A 47 -2.66 1.90 2.51
CA LEU A 47 -2.39 0.48 2.39
C LEU A 47 -3.38 -0.33 3.23
N GLY A 48 -3.52 -0.01 4.52
CA GLY A 48 -4.48 -0.68 5.41
C GLY A 48 -5.90 -0.62 4.85
N LEU A 49 -6.32 0.55 4.37
CA LEU A 49 -7.65 0.75 3.78
C LEU A 49 -7.87 -0.08 2.51
N ALA A 50 -6.87 -0.21 1.64
CA ALA A 50 -6.93 -1.07 0.46
C ALA A 50 -7.15 -2.55 0.85
N TYR A 51 -6.45 -3.03 1.87
CA TYR A 51 -6.59 -4.42 2.35
C TYR A 51 -7.86 -4.68 3.13
N PHE A 52 -8.37 -3.68 3.86
CA PHE A 52 -9.68 -3.72 4.47
C PHE A 52 -10.79 -3.90 3.42
N LEU A 53 -10.72 -3.14 2.32
CA LEU A 53 -11.70 -3.28 1.25
C LEU A 53 -11.55 -4.59 0.50
N ARG A 54 -10.33 -5.07 0.28
CA ARG A 54 -10.09 -6.40 -0.25
C ARG A 54 -10.71 -7.49 0.64
N PHE A 55 -10.55 -7.37 1.95
CA PHE A 55 -11.18 -8.26 2.93
C PHE A 55 -12.71 -8.22 2.83
N LEU A 56 -13.32 -7.04 2.73
CA LEU A 56 -14.77 -6.91 2.54
C LEU A 56 -15.23 -7.57 1.22
N VAL A 57 -14.53 -7.33 0.12
CA VAL A 57 -14.85 -7.95 -1.19
C VAL A 57 -14.80 -9.47 -1.09
N LEU A 58 -13.79 -10.03 -0.41
CA LEU A 58 -13.67 -11.47 -0.22
C LEU A 58 -14.87 -12.02 0.56
N ILE A 59 -15.26 -11.40 1.67
CA ILE A 59 -16.44 -11.83 2.44
C ILE A 59 -17.71 -11.78 1.59
N LEU A 60 -17.92 -10.69 0.85
CA LEU A 60 -19.09 -10.53 -0.02
C LEU A 60 -19.12 -11.57 -1.15
N LEU A 61 -17.96 -11.96 -1.68
CA LEU A 61 -17.87 -12.99 -2.71
C LEU A 61 -18.14 -14.40 -2.17
N TYR A 62 -17.89 -14.65 -0.88
CA TYR A 62 -18.16 -15.93 -0.23
C TYR A 62 -19.65 -16.12 0.05
N ASP A 63 -20.33 -15.05 0.47
CA ASP A 63 -21.72 -15.06 0.90
C ASP A 63 -22.74 -14.83 -0.23
N GLN A 64 -22.42 -15.27 -1.46
CA GLN A 64 -23.29 -15.09 -2.63
C GLN A 64 -24.65 -15.82 -2.54
N SER A 65 -24.89 -16.62 -1.49
CA SER A 65 -26.11 -17.40 -1.32
C SER A 65 -27.23 -16.71 -0.53
N ASP A 66 -26.93 -15.80 0.42
CA ASP A 66 -27.94 -15.45 1.45
C ASP A 66 -28.18 -13.96 1.71
N PHE A 67 -27.48 -13.03 1.03
CA PHE A 67 -27.78 -11.60 1.14
C PHE A 67 -29.06 -11.23 0.36
N GLY A 68 -30.20 -11.39 1.02
CA GLY A 68 -31.51 -10.98 0.52
C GLY A 68 -31.57 -9.48 0.16
N SER A 69 -31.80 -9.20 -1.12
CA SER A 69 -32.51 -8.07 -1.76
C SER A 69 -32.25 -6.59 -1.36
N ILE A 70 -31.59 -6.25 -0.27
CA ILE A 70 -31.54 -4.85 0.21
C ILE A 70 -30.43 -4.05 -0.49
N TRP A 71 -29.35 -4.71 -0.93
CA TRP A 71 -28.19 -4.06 -1.58
C TRP A 71 -27.83 -4.84 -2.84
N ASP A 72 -27.67 -4.18 -3.99
CA ASP A 72 -27.14 -4.82 -5.20
C ASP A 72 -25.66 -5.18 -4.94
N PRO A 73 -25.31 -6.46 -4.74
CA PRO A 73 -23.96 -6.88 -4.39
C PRO A 73 -22.95 -6.50 -5.48
N ARG A 74 -23.42 -6.33 -6.72
CA ARG A 74 -22.59 -5.90 -7.85
C ARG A 74 -22.11 -4.47 -7.70
N SER A 75 -23.00 -3.56 -7.30
CA SER A 75 -22.67 -2.15 -7.09
C SER A 75 -21.68 -1.97 -5.94
N LEU A 76 -21.88 -2.69 -4.82
CA LEU A 76 -20.96 -2.69 -3.68
C LEU A 76 -19.57 -3.23 -4.08
N MET A 77 -19.54 -4.33 -4.84
CA MET A 77 -18.29 -4.91 -5.34
C MET A 77 -17.52 -3.93 -6.25
N VAL A 78 -18.21 -3.27 -7.19
CA VAL A 78 -17.58 -2.27 -8.08
C VAL A 78 -17.03 -1.10 -7.28
N PHE A 79 -17.77 -0.60 -6.30
CA PHE A 79 -17.30 0.46 -5.40
C PHE A 79 -16.06 0.03 -4.61
N SER A 80 -16.08 -1.16 -4.00
CA SER A 80 -14.95 -1.66 -3.23
C SER A 80 -13.71 -1.88 -4.09
N ILE A 81 -13.86 -2.36 -5.34
CA ILE A 81 -12.75 -2.49 -6.29
C ILE A 81 -12.20 -1.12 -6.67
N ALA A 82 -13.06 -0.16 -7.01
CA ALA A 82 -12.68 1.20 -7.35
C ALA A 82 -11.88 1.86 -6.22
N PHE A 83 -12.39 1.76 -5.00
CA PHE A 83 -11.77 2.33 -3.82
C PHE A 83 -10.46 1.61 -3.45
N MET A 84 -10.40 0.28 -3.63
CA MET A 84 -9.17 -0.49 -3.46
C MET A 84 -8.07 -0.01 -4.42
N ILE A 85 -8.39 0.22 -5.70
CA ILE A 85 -7.45 0.74 -6.70
C ILE A 85 -6.98 2.15 -6.33
N TYR A 86 -7.92 3.01 -5.92
CA TYR A 86 -7.63 4.36 -5.43
C TYR A 86 -6.67 4.31 -4.23
N SER A 87 -6.97 3.51 -3.21
CA SER A 87 -6.18 3.42 -1.98
C SER A 87 -4.81 2.81 -2.22
N SER A 88 -4.73 1.78 -3.06
CA SER A 88 -3.46 1.18 -3.49
C SER A 88 -2.58 2.23 -4.19
N SER A 89 -3.13 2.95 -5.17
CA SER A 89 -2.40 3.99 -5.91
C SER A 89 -2.00 5.16 -5.01
N ALA A 90 -2.90 5.61 -4.14
CA ALA A 90 -2.64 6.66 -3.17
C ALA A 90 -1.48 6.27 -2.24
N SER A 91 -1.46 5.04 -1.73
CA SER A 91 -0.40 4.59 -0.83
C SER A 91 1.00 4.68 -1.46
N ILE A 92 1.14 4.29 -2.74
CA ILE A 92 2.41 4.38 -3.48
C ILE A 92 2.75 5.84 -3.78
N LEU A 93 1.78 6.67 -4.17
CA LEU A 93 2.00 8.10 -4.39
C LEU A 93 2.46 8.82 -3.11
N TYR A 94 1.85 8.51 -1.97
CA TYR A 94 2.28 9.00 -0.65
C TYR A 94 3.71 8.55 -0.33
N LEU A 95 4.10 7.33 -0.73
CA LEU A 95 5.45 6.81 -0.50
C LEU A 95 6.48 7.52 -1.37
N ILE A 96 6.16 7.73 -2.65
CA ILE A 96 6.96 8.53 -3.59
C ILE A 96 7.16 9.94 -3.03
N TYR A 97 6.06 10.58 -2.60
CA TYR A 97 6.09 11.92 -2.06
C TYR A 97 6.88 12.00 -0.74
N SER A 98 6.74 10.98 0.11
CA SER A 98 7.52 10.82 1.34
C SER A 98 9.02 10.78 1.10
N LEU A 99 9.48 10.23 -0.02
CA LEU A 99 10.89 10.24 -0.41
C LEU A 99 11.29 11.57 -1.07
N ALA A 100 10.43 12.11 -1.92
CA ALA A 100 10.67 13.33 -2.69
C ALA A 100 10.39 14.63 -1.91
N TRP A 101 10.01 14.56 -0.62
CA TRP A 101 9.50 15.72 0.13
C TRP A 101 10.47 16.92 0.13
N LYS A 102 11.78 16.69 0.17
CA LYS A 102 12.81 17.75 0.10
C LYS A 102 12.86 18.46 -1.24
N TRP A 103 12.52 17.77 -2.33
CA TRP A 103 12.49 18.34 -3.68
C TRP A 103 11.12 18.96 -4.00
N SER A 104 10.12 18.65 -3.19
CA SER A 104 8.72 18.91 -3.48
C SER A 104 8.13 20.03 -2.63
N GLU A 105 8.89 21.11 -2.41
CA GLU A 105 8.30 22.33 -1.82
C GLU A 105 7.19 22.90 -2.72
N VAL A 106 7.29 22.67 -4.04
CA VAL A 106 6.35 23.15 -5.07
C VAL A 106 5.03 22.38 -5.06
N PHE A 107 4.99 21.10 -4.67
CA PHE A 107 3.77 20.28 -4.72
C PHE A 107 3.22 19.95 -3.34
N ARG A 108 3.25 20.91 -2.40
CA ARG A 108 2.74 20.73 -1.03
C ARG A 108 1.23 20.42 -0.95
N ASN A 109 0.53 20.40 -2.08
CA ASN A 109 -0.90 20.20 -2.15
C ASN A 109 -1.26 18.70 -2.20
N GLU A 110 -1.66 18.15 -1.05
CA GLU A 110 -2.18 16.77 -0.94
C GLU A 110 -3.36 16.50 -1.88
N ALA A 111 -4.13 17.53 -2.24
CA ALA A 111 -5.23 17.41 -3.19
C ALA A 111 -4.75 16.91 -4.57
N LEU A 112 -3.51 17.22 -4.97
CA LEU A 112 -2.93 16.71 -6.22
C LEU A 112 -2.69 15.20 -6.15
N LEU A 113 -2.20 14.69 -5.01
CA LEU A 113 -1.99 13.25 -4.81
C LEU A 113 -3.32 12.50 -4.86
N HIS A 114 -4.34 13.04 -4.20
CA HIS A 114 -5.70 12.49 -4.24
C HIS A 114 -6.30 12.55 -5.64
N SER A 115 -6.15 13.67 -6.34
CA SER A 115 -6.65 13.83 -7.72
C SER A 115 -6.00 12.82 -8.66
N LEU A 116 -4.69 12.63 -8.59
CA LEU A 116 -3.98 11.62 -9.38
C LEU A 116 -4.44 10.21 -9.05
N ALA A 117 -4.60 9.87 -7.76
CA ALA A 117 -5.11 8.57 -7.35
C ALA A 117 -6.53 8.30 -7.85
N ILE A 118 -7.40 9.32 -7.85
CA ILE A 118 -8.77 9.24 -8.41
C ILE A 118 -8.71 9.04 -9.91
N ILE A 119 -7.87 9.79 -10.63
CA ILE A 119 -7.68 9.62 -12.09
C ILE A 119 -7.25 8.20 -12.41
N PHE A 120 -6.29 7.64 -11.67
CA PHE A 120 -5.85 6.25 -11.85
C PHE A 120 -6.96 5.24 -11.58
N ALA A 121 -7.78 5.46 -10.54
CA ALA A 121 -8.92 4.60 -10.24
C ALA A 121 -9.98 4.64 -11.36
N VAL A 122 -10.31 5.83 -11.87
CA VAL A 122 -11.28 6.00 -12.97
C VAL A 122 -10.77 5.34 -14.26
N ILE A 123 -9.51 5.61 -14.65
CA ILE A 123 -8.90 5.00 -15.84
C ILE A 123 -8.94 3.47 -15.73
N SER A 124 -8.62 2.95 -14.55
CA SER A 124 -8.58 1.51 -14.28
C SER A 124 -9.93 0.81 -14.45
N ILE A 125 -11.02 1.47 -14.03
CA ILE A 125 -12.38 0.93 -14.17
C ILE A 125 -12.79 0.90 -15.64
N ILE A 126 -12.43 1.92 -16.41
CA ILE A 126 -12.79 2.05 -17.83
C ILE A 126 -12.00 1.04 -18.70
N HIS A 127 -10.69 0.90 -18.47
CA HIS A 127 -9.77 0.20 -19.39
C HIS A 127 -9.55 -1.29 -19.05
N ARG A 128 -10.38 -1.88 -18.17
CA ARG A 128 -10.35 -3.31 -17.79
C ARG A 128 -9.06 -3.72 -17.01
N PRO A 129 -8.88 -4.99 -16.58
CA PRO A 129 -7.92 -5.32 -15.52
C PRO A 129 -6.47 -5.15 -15.93
N ILE A 130 -6.14 -5.19 -17.22
CA ILE A 130 -4.78 -4.95 -17.72
C ILE A 130 -4.30 -3.55 -17.33
N SER A 131 -5.18 -2.55 -17.40
CA SER A 131 -4.83 -1.17 -17.06
C SER A 131 -4.44 -0.98 -15.59
N ILE A 132 -5.06 -1.74 -14.67
CA ILE A 132 -4.71 -1.73 -13.24
C ILE A 132 -3.24 -2.16 -13.08
N PHE A 133 -2.85 -3.28 -13.69
CA PHE A 133 -1.47 -3.77 -13.60
C PHE A 133 -0.49 -2.79 -14.22
N SER A 134 -0.78 -2.24 -15.39
CA SER A 134 0.09 -1.25 -16.05
C SER A 134 0.31 -0.01 -15.20
N ILE A 135 -0.75 0.52 -14.56
CA ILE A 135 -0.65 1.68 -13.66
C ILE A 135 0.18 1.35 -12.42
N GLN A 136 -0.06 0.20 -11.78
CA GLN A 136 0.71 -0.21 -10.60
C GLN A 136 2.20 -0.42 -10.95
N ILE A 137 2.51 -1.03 -12.09
CA ILE A 137 3.89 -1.20 -12.58
C ILE A 137 4.53 0.17 -12.84
N ALA A 138 3.81 1.09 -13.49
CA ALA A 138 4.32 2.44 -13.75
C ALA A 138 4.61 3.20 -12.45
N LEU A 139 3.71 3.13 -11.45
CA LEU A 139 3.92 3.72 -10.13
C LEU A 139 5.12 3.11 -9.40
N LEU A 140 5.30 1.78 -9.47
CA LEU A 140 6.47 1.12 -8.88
C LEU A 140 7.77 1.44 -9.61
N ALA A 141 7.74 1.64 -10.93
CA ALA A 141 8.89 2.11 -11.68
C ALA A 141 9.28 3.54 -11.26
N ILE A 142 8.31 4.45 -11.13
CA ILE A 142 8.54 5.81 -10.62
C ILE A 142 9.11 5.76 -9.21
N LEU A 143 8.53 4.94 -8.32
CA LEU A 143 9.04 4.75 -6.97
C LEU A 143 10.48 4.24 -6.97
N SER A 144 10.82 3.29 -7.84
CA SER A 144 12.19 2.78 -8.01
C SER A 144 13.17 3.89 -8.38
N VAL A 145 12.80 4.73 -9.36
CA VAL A 145 13.62 5.88 -9.77
C VAL A 145 13.81 6.85 -8.60
N VAL A 146 12.74 7.18 -7.88
CA VAL A 146 12.80 8.10 -6.75
C VAL A 146 13.65 7.54 -5.60
N ILE A 147 13.57 6.24 -5.31
CA ILE A 147 14.43 5.55 -4.34
C ILE A 147 15.90 5.70 -4.73
N VAL A 148 16.25 5.47 -6.00
CA VAL A 148 17.64 5.55 -6.50
C VAL A 148 18.17 6.99 -6.49
N LEU A 149 17.37 7.95 -6.96
CA LEU A 149 17.76 9.37 -6.94
C LEU A 149 17.95 9.85 -5.50
N ASN A 150 17.05 9.48 -4.60
CA ASN A 150 17.11 9.90 -3.20
C ASN A 150 18.30 9.28 -2.47
N TYR A 151 18.64 8.02 -2.79
CA TYR A 151 19.83 7.33 -2.28
C TYR A 151 21.12 8.09 -2.62
N ARG A 152 21.29 8.44 -3.91
CA ARG A 152 22.47 9.18 -4.38
C ARG A 152 22.59 10.56 -3.73
N SER A 153 21.47 11.24 -3.53
CA SER A 153 21.44 12.56 -2.90
C SER A 153 21.81 12.54 -1.40
N HIS A 154 21.69 11.41 -0.71
CA HIS A 154 21.90 11.30 0.75
C HIS A 154 23.15 10.50 1.13
N GLU A 155 24.05 10.24 0.18
CA GLU A 155 25.26 9.45 0.41
C GLU A 155 26.18 10.05 1.50
N GLY A 156 26.11 11.36 1.74
CA GLY A 156 26.84 12.08 2.80
C GLY A 156 26.15 12.17 4.18
N ASP A 157 24.84 11.91 4.27
CA ASP A 157 23.99 12.30 5.43
C ASP A 157 23.48 11.13 6.29
N ARG A 158 24.15 9.96 6.18
CA ARG A 158 23.73 8.66 6.74
C ARG A 158 23.49 8.63 8.26
N LYS A 159 23.95 9.61 9.03
CA LYS A 159 23.75 9.66 10.50
C LYS A 159 22.42 10.29 10.93
N THR A 160 21.67 10.92 10.03
CA THR A 160 20.40 11.57 10.34
C THR A 160 19.25 10.56 10.48
N VAL A 161 18.14 10.98 11.11
CA VAL A 161 16.89 10.21 11.28
C VAL A 161 16.43 9.57 9.95
N VAL A 162 16.66 10.26 8.82
CA VAL A 162 16.34 9.82 7.46
C VAL A 162 17.03 8.49 7.10
N GLY A 163 18.29 8.31 7.48
CA GLY A 163 19.04 7.09 7.21
C GLY A 163 18.47 5.85 7.90
N LYS A 164 17.82 6.02 9.07
CA LYS A 164 17.18 4.91 9.81
C LYS A 164 15.86 4.48 9.18
N VAL A 165 15.14 5.41 8.53
CA VAL A 165 13.86 5.12 7.87
C VAL A 165 14.08 4.53 6.47
N TYR A 166 15.21 4.81 5.81
CA TYR A 166 15.51 4.34 4.44
C TYR A 166 15.30 2.83 4.20
N PRO A 167 15.75 1.91 5.08
CA PRO A 167 15.49 0.48 4.93
C PRO A 167 13.99 0.11 4.93
N LEU A 168 13.14 0.92 5.57
CA LEU A 168 11.69 0.69 5.59
C LEU A 168 11.05 0.96 4.22
N TYR A 169 11.57 1.93 3.45
CA TYR A 169 11.10 2.20 2.08
C TYR A 169 11.43 1.04 1.15
N ILE A 170 12.64 0.47 1.24
CA ILE A 170 13.04 -0.70 0.45
C ILE A 170 12.16 -1.90 0.82
N LEU A 171 11.94 -2.15 2.11
CA LEU A 171 11.07 -3.22 2.57
C LEU A 171 9.65 -3.05 2.03
N LEU A 172 9.10 -1.84 2.08
CA LEU A 172 7.76 -1.57 1.57
C LEU A 172 7.67 -1.70 0.03
N PHE A 173 8.73 -1.34 -0.69
CA PHE A 173 8.85 -1.59 -2.12
C PHE A 173 8.84 -3.10 -2.45
N LEU A 174 9.60 -3.91 -1.69
CA LEU A 174 9.59 -5.37 -1.84
C LEU A 174 8.20 -5.96 -1.53
N PHE A 175 7.53 -5.47 -0.50
CA PHE A 175 6.15 -5.84 -0.20
C PHE A 175 5.22 -5.59 -1.39
N TRP A 176 5.35 -4.45 -2.07
CA TRP A 176 4.54 -4.17 -3.26
C TRP A 176 4.85 -5.11 -4.43
N ILE A 177 6.13 -5.42 -4.69
CA ILE A 177 6.50 -6.40 -5.71
C ILE A 177 5.86 -7.75 -5.42
N PHE A 178 5.98 -8.24 -4.19
CA PHE A 178 5.37 -9.51 -3.78
C PHE A 178 3.86 -9.51 -4.00
N ASN A 179 3.18 -8.43 -3.62
CA ASN A 179 1.73 -8.34 -3.81
C ASN A 179 1.29 -8.18 -5.27
N LEU A 180 2.10 -7.56 -6.11
CA LEU A 180 1.84 -7.47 -7.55
C LEU A 180 1.90 -8.85 -8.22
N LEU A 181 2.68 -9.79 -7.68
CA LEU A 181 2.81 -11.14 -8.23
C LEU A 181 1.61 -12.06 -7.91
N LEU A 182 0.87 -11.79 -6.83
CA LEU A 182 -0.23 -12.65 -6.37
C LEU A 182 -1.37 -12.86 -7.39
N PRO A 183 -1.83 -11.82 -8.14
CA PRO A 183 -2.93 -12.00 -9.07
C PRO A 183 -2.58 -12.84 -10.31
N PHE A 184 -1.30 -13.07 -10.59
CA PHE A 184 -0.89 -13.85 -11.76
C PHE A 184 -1.31 -15.32 -11.60
N ARG A 185 -2.11 -15.81 -12.55
CA ARG A 185 -2.61 -17.19 -12.56
C ARG A 185 -1.51 -18.25 -12.68
N VAL A 186 -0.34 -17.87 -13.18
CA VAL A 186 0.82 -18.76 -13.38
C VAL A 186 1.44 -19.20 -12.05
N VAL A 187 1.14 -18.50 -10.95
CA VAL A 187 1.70 -18.77 -9.64
C VAL A 187 0.96 -19.93 -8.95
N SER A 188 1.68 -21.03 -8.69
CA SER A 188 1.16 -22.20 -7.97
C SER A 188 0.72 -21.84 -6.55
N PHE A 189 -0.22 -22.62 -6.00
CA PHE A 189 -0.78 -22.38 -4.67
C PHE A 189 0.30 -22.28 -3.57
N ASP A 190 1.26 -23.21 -3.57
CA ASP A 190 2.36 -23.23 -2.59
C ASP A 190 3.21 -21.96 -2.67
N PHE A 191 3.46 -21.47 -3.88
CA PHE A 191 4.21 -20.23 -4.07
C PHE A 191 3.41 -19.00 -3.59
N ARG A 192 2.07 -18.98 -3.76
CA ARG A 192 1.22 -17.92 -3.20
C ARG A 192 1.31 -17.85 -1.68
N ILE A 193 1.27 -19.00 -1.01
CA ILE A 193 1.46 -19.07 0.45
C ILE A 193 2.83 -18.49 0.82
N GLY A 194 3.89 -18.85 0.09
CA GLY A 194 5.22 -18.28 0.29
C GLY A 194 5.24 -16.75 0.16
N ILE A 195 4.59 -16.20 -0.88
CA ILE A 195 4.46 -14.74 -1.08
C ILE A 195 3.67 -14.09 0.07
N TYR A 196 2.57 -14.70 0.52
CA TYR A 196 1.78 -14.19 1.64
C TYR A 196 2.60 -14.14 2.93
N ALA A 197 3.28 -15.24 3.26
CA ALA A 197 4.15 -15.33 4.44
C ALA A 197 5.28 -14.28 4.38
N LEU A 198 5.92 -14.12 3.22
CA LEU A 198 7.00 -13.16 3.03
C LEU A 198 6.51 -11.72 3.14
N SER A 199 5.35 -11.41 2.56
CA SER A 199 4.70 -10.10 2.67
C SER A 199 4.37 -9.73 4.12
N VAL A 200 3.81 -10.69 4.87
CA VAL A 200 3.52 -10.51 6.30
C VAL A 200 4.83 -10.33 7.10
N ALA A 201 5.85 -11.14 6.83
CA ALA A 201 7.14 -11.03 7.50
C ALA A 201 7.77 -9.63 7.27
N VAL A 202 7.71 -9.12 6.04
CA VAL A 202 8.17 -7.76 5.71
C VAL A 202 7.42 -6.70 6.53
N LEU A 203 6.08 -6.77 6.60
CA LEU A 203 5.31 -5.82 7.42
C LEU A 203 5.58 -5.96 8.92
N CYS A 204 5.75 -7.18 9.43
CA CYS A 204 6.14 -7.41 10.82
C CYS A 204 7.51 -6.80 11.13
N ILE A 205 8.49 -6.92 10.23
CA ILE A 205 9.81 -6.31 10.38
C ILE A 205 9.70 -4.78 10.40
N ILE A 206 8.90 -4.20 9.50
CA ILE A 206 8.61 -2.75 9.49
C ILE A 206 7.97 -2.34 10.82
N GLY A 207 6.89 -3.02 11.23
CA GLY A 207 6.15 -2.75 12.46
C GLY A 207 7.03 -2.83 13.69
N TYR A 208 7.84 -3.87 13.81
CA TYR A 208 8.80 -4.00 14.91
C TYR A 208 9.81 -2.86 14.95
N LYS A 209 10.36 -2.45 13.80
CA LYS A 209 11.29 -1.31 13.74
C LYS A 209 10.62 0.00 14.13
N VAL A 210 9.38 0.23 13.67
CA VAL A 210 8.60 1.44 13.98
C VAL A 210 8.19 1.49 15.45
N LEU A 211 7.81 0.37 16.05
CA LEU A 211 7.38 0.33 17.45
C LEU A 211 8.53 0.44 18.45
N ARG A 212 9.69 -0.17 18.13
CA ARG A 212 10.80 -0.29 19.09
C ARG A 212 11.90 0.76 18.93
N LYS A 213 12.15 1.25 17.71
CA LYS A 213 13.40 1.95 17.36
C LYS A 213 13.23 3.35 16.74
N LEU A 214 11.99 3.83 16.62
CA LEU A 214 11.63 5.20 16.26
C LEU A 214 10.99 5.87 17.48
#